data_AF-A0A1M5N6R3-F1
#
_entry.id   AF-A0A1M5N6R3-F1
#
_cell.length_a   1.000
_cell.length_b   1.000
_cell.length_c   1.000
_cell.angle_alpha   90.00
_cell.angle_beta   90.00
_cell.angle_gamma   90.00
#
_symmetry.space_group_name_H-M   'P 1'
#
loop_
_entity.id
_entity.type
_entity.pdbx_description
1 polymer ?
#
loop_
_entity_poly.entity_id
_entity_poly.type
_entity_poly.pdbx_seq_one_letter_code
_entity_poly.pdbx_strand_id
1 'polypeptide(L)'
;MEETLVANSEERLRVILATLEQCRAGLIDSSNRETAQLVSVAILELRMKLNRITDQELRALCDAVVQDDTAAERLQYPKPPPRRRPLLKLVK
;
A
#
# COMPACT_ATOMS: atom_id res chain seq x y z
N MET A 1 27.28 25.81 5.82
CA MET A 1 27.15 25.88 4.34
C MET A 1 26.64 24.56 3.76
N GLU A 2 26.73 23.43 4.47
CA GLU A 2 26.22 22.13 4.03
C GLU A 2 24.70 21.96 4.18
N GLU A 3 24.08 22.49 5.24
CA GLU A 3 22.62 22.36 5.46
C GLU A 3 21.77 22.98 4.34
N THR A 4 22.22 24.11 3.78
CA THR A 4 21.56 24.78 2.65
C THR A 4 21.65 23.97 1.35
N LEU A 5 22.72 23.18 1.17
CA LEU A 5 22.89 22.31 0.01
C LEU A 5 22.04 21.03 0.14
N VAL A 6 21.96 20.47 1.34
CA VAL A 6 21.09 19.32 1.64
C VAL A 6 19.63 19.70 1.42
N ALA A 7 19.18 20.84 1.93
CA ALA A 7 17.81 21.33 1.74
C ALA A 7 17.46 21.54 0.25
N ASN A 8 18.38 22.11 -0.54
CA ASN A 8 18.20 22.26 -1.99
C ASN A 8 18.10 20.90 -2.70
N SER A 9 18.95 19.94 -2.31
CA SER A 9 18.93 18.60 -2.90
C SER A 9 17.61 17.86 -2.60
N GLU A 10 17.08 18.00 -1.40
CA GLU A 10 15.83 17.37 -0.96
C GLU A 10 14.63 17.99 -1.68
N GLU A 11 14.61 19.32 -1.82
CA GLU A 11 13.58 20.03 -2.58
C GLU A 11 13.55 19.60 -4.05
N ARG A 12 14.74 19.47 -4.68
CA ARG A 12 14.83 18.93 -6.04
C ARG A 12 14.28 17.52 -6.15
N LEU A 13 14.55 16.66 -5.18
CA LEU A 13 14.00 15.30 -5.15
C LEU A 13 12.47 15.30 -4.99
N ARG A 14 11.89 16.24 -4.23
CA ARG A 14 10.43 16.41 -4.14
C ARG A 14 9.80 16.82 -5.46
N VAL A 15 10.43 17.74 -6.19
CA VAL A 15 9.97 18.13 -7.54
C VAL A 15 10.02 16.96 -8.52
N ILE A 16 11.10 16.18 -8.48
CA ILE A 16 11.24 14.96 -9.30
C ILE A 16 10.15 13.96 -8.94
N LEU A 17 9.89 13.75 -7.64
CA LEU A 17 8.84 12.86 -7.16
C LEU A 17 7.46 13.27 -7.70
N ALA A 18 7.10 14.55 -7.61
CA ALA A 18 5.84 15.07 -8.13
C ALA A 18 5.70 14.84 -9.65
N THR A 19 6.78 15.06 -10.40
CA THR A 19 6.81 14.81 -11.85
C THR A 19 6.59 13.32 -12.15
N LEU A 20 7.27 12.42 -11.45
CA LEU A 20 7.12 10.97 -11.63
C LEU A 20 5.70 10.51 -11.30
N GLU A 21 5.08 11.05 -10.26
CA GLU A 21 3.68 10.76 -9.91
C GLU A 21 2.72 11.16 -11.02
N GLN A 22 2.93 12.32 -11.62
CA GLN A 22 2.16 12.78 -12.78
C GLN A 22 2.39 11.89 -14.00
N CYS A 23 3.64 11.52 -14.30
CA CYS A 23 3.95 10.58 -15.39
C CYS A 23 3.27 9.23 -15.19
N ARG A 24 3.30 8.69 -13.97
CA ARG A 24 2.63 7.43 -13.64
C ARG A 24 1.13 7.50 -13.91
N ALA A 25 0.48 8.59 -13.51
CA ALA A 25 -0.95 8.79 -13.78
C ALA A 25 -1.24 8.77 -15.29
N GLY A 26 -0.48 9.53 -16.08
CA GLY A 26 -0.63 9.52 -17.55
C GLY A 26 -0.34 8.16 -18.20
N LEU A 27 0.58 7.37 -17.66
CA LEU A 27 0.86 6.01 -18.13
C LEU A 27 -0.29 5.05 -17.80
N ILE A 28 -0.93 5.20 -16.64
CA ILE A 28 -2.13 4.41 -16.28
C ILE A 28 -3.28 4.76 -17.22
N ASP A 29 -3.51 6.06 -17.46
CA ASP A 29 -4.58 6.55 -18.33
C ASP A 29 -4.39 6.10 -19.79
N SER A 30 -3.14 6.01 -20.25
CA SER A 30 -2.78 5.47 -21.58
C SER A 30 -2.69 3.95 -21.64
N SER A 31 -3.11 3.24 -20.58
CA SER A 31 -3.05 1.77 -20.47
C SER A 31 -1.64 1.17 -20.58
N ASN A 32 -0.59 1.97 -20.38
CA ASN A 32 0.80 1.54 -20.41
C ASN A 32 1.26 1.05 -19.03
N ARG A 33 0.64 -0.05 -18.58
CA ARG A 33 0.76 -0.57 -17.20
C ARG A 33 2.17 -0.99 -16.82
N GLU A 34 2.90 -1.64 -17.73
CA GLU A 34 4.27 -2.11 -17.48
C GLU A 34 5.20 -0.92 -17.19
N THR A 35 5.13 0.12 -18.02
CA THR A 35 5.91 1.35 -17.81
C THR A 35 5.44 2.07 -16.54
N ALA A 36 4.13 2.12 -16.27
CA ALA A 36 3.61 2.70 -15.02
C ALA A 36 4.13 1.96 -13.77
N GLN A 37 4.35 0.64 -13.87
CA GLN A 37 4.91 -0.16 -12.79
C GLN A 37 6.41 0.13 -12.59
N LEU A 38 7.19 0.28 -13.66
CA LEU A 38 8.58 0.74 -13.56
C LEU A 38 8.68 2.11 -12.87
N VAL A 39 7.82 3.05 -13.26
CA VAL A 39 7.75 4.37 -12.61
C VAL A 39 7.32 4.25 -11.14
N SER A 40 6.44 3.31 -10.81
CA SER A 40 6.03 3.08 -9.42
C SER A 40 7.17 2.62 -8.52
N VAL A 41 8.07 1.76 -9.04
CA VAL A 41 9.29 1.34 -8.33
C VAL A 41 10.23 2.53 -8.10
N ALA A 42 10.46 3.34 -9.14
CA ALA A 42 11.30 4.54 -9.01
C ALA A 42 10.74 5.55 -8.00
N ILE A 43 9.42 5.74 -7.97
CA ILE A 43 8.72 6.56 -6.96
C ILE A 43 8.96 6.01 -5.55
N LEU A 44 8.86 4.70 -5.36
CA LEU A 44 9.08 4.06 -4.06
C LEU A 44 10.52 4.28 -3.58
N GLU A 45 11.51 4.00 -4.43
CA GLU A 45 12.93 4.22 -4.11
C GLU A 45 13.22 5.67 -3.70
N LEU A 46 12.65 6.63 -4.44
CA LEU A 46 12.83 8.05 -4.15
C LEU A 46 12.21 8.46 -2.82
N ARG A 47 11.01 7.94 -2.51
CA ARG A 47 10.34 8.16 -1.21
C ARG A 47 11.11 7.51 -0.08
N MET A 48 11.66 6.31 -0.27
CA MET A 48 12.51 5.66 0.72
C MET A 48 13.74 6.53 1.01
N LYS A 49 14.40 7.05 -0.02
CA LYS A 49 15.56 7.94 0.14
C LYS A 49 15.22 9.23 0.89
N LEU A 50 14.10 9.88 0.54
CA LEU A 50 13.64 11.11 1.20
C LEU A 50 13.31 10.87 2.68
N ASN A 51 12.75 9.71 3.02
CA ASN A 51 12.36 9.37 4.39
C ASN A 51 13.42 8.57 5.15
N ARG A 52 14.59 8.32 4.53
CA ARG A 52 15.68 7.50 5.08
C ARG A 52 15.24 6.08 5.49
N ILE A 53 14.30 5.51 4.74
CA ILE A 53 13.80 4.15 4.95
C ILE A 53 14.77 3.16 4.30
N THR A 54 15.23 2.20 5.09
CA THR A 54 16.08 1.09 4.66
C THR A 54 15.27 -0.06 4.07
N ASP A 55 15.91 -0.96 3.33
CA ASP A 55 15.27 -2.17 2.80
C ASP A 55 14.73 -3.08 3.91
N GLN A 56 15.39 -3.11 5.07
CA GLN A 56 14.95 -3.87 6.23
C GLN A 56 13.66 -3.29 6.81
N GLU A 57 13.56 -1.97 6.92
CA GLU A 57 12.35 -1.28 7.39
C GLU A 57 11.22 -1.43 6.37
N LEU A 58 11.51 -1.30 5.07
CA LEU A 58 10.52 -1.59 4.03
C LEU A 58 10.00 -3.02 4.14
N ARG A 59 10.90 -4.00 4.35
CA ARG A 59 10.51 -5.40 4.51
C ARG A 59 9.61 -5.60 5.72
N ALA A 60 9.95 -5.00 6.86
CA ALA A 60 9.13 -5.04 8.06
C ALA A 60 7.74 -4.42 7.84
N LEU A 61 7.65 -3.32 7.08
CA LEU A 61 6.39 -2.70 6.70
C LEU A 61 5.54 -3.61 5.80
N CYS A 62 6.17 -4.24 4.80
CA CYS A 62 5.49 -5.19 3.92
C CYS A 62 4.94 -6.38 4.72
N ASP A 63 5.74 -6.96 5.61
CA ASP A 63 5.33 -8.09 6.45
C ASP A 63 4.14 -7.70 7.37
N ALA A 64 4.12 -6.46 7.89
CA ALA A 64 3.02 -5.94 8.72
C ALA A 64 1.71 -5.75 7.93
N VAL A 65 1.78 -5.22 6.69
CA VAL A 65 0.60 -5.05 5.83
C VAL A 65 -0.03 -6.40 5.48
N VAL A 66 0.79 -7.42 5.17
CA VAL A 66 0.30 -8.78 4.88
C VAL A 66 -0.44 -9.36 6.10
N GLN A 67 0.07 -9.13 7.31
CA GLN A 67 -0.60 -9.59 8.52
C GLN A 67 -1.96 -8.89 8.72
N ASP A 68 -2.05 -7.60 8.43
CA ASP A 68 -3.30 -6.83 8.56
C ASP A 68 -4.36 -7.25 7.53
N ASP A 69 -3.95 -7.48 6.27
CA ASP A 69 -4.84 -7.99 5.22
C ASP A 69 -5.43 -9.36 5.60
N THR A 70 -4.61 -10.27 6.15
CA THR A 70 -5.09 -11.57 6.62
C THR A 70 -6.01 -11.48 7.85
N ALA A 71 -5.89 -10.42 8.65
CA ALA A 71 -6.78 -10.16 9.78
C ALA A 71 -8.12 -9.58 9.31
N ALA A 72 -8.10 -8.67 8.32
CA ALA A 72 -9.29 -8.11 7.68
C ALA A 72 -10.11 -9.19 6.96
N GLU A 73 -9.46 -10.14 6.28
CA GLU A 73 -10.13 -11.24 5.58
C GLU A 73 -10.83 -12.22 6.55
N ARG A 74 -10.24 -12.49 7.73
CA ARG A 74 -10.86 -13.34 8.77
C ARG A 74 -12.12 -12.74 9.39
N LEU A 75 -12.26 -11.42 9.39
CA LEU A 75 -13.45 -10.73 9.89
C LEU A 75 -14.61 -10.74 8.88
N GLN A 76 -14.34 -10.93 7.59
CA GLN A 76 -15.36 -10.90 6.53
C GLN A 76 -16.14 -12.21 6.36
N TYR A 77 -15.76 -13.30 7.04
CA TYR A 77 -16.52 -14.55 7.07
C TYR A 77 -17.13 -14.83 8.46
N PRO A 78 -18.26 -14.20 8.82
CA PRO A 78 -19.05 -14.67 9.95
C PRO A 78 -19.66 -16.02 9.58
N LYS A 79 -19.14 -17.09 10.19
CA LYS A 79 -19.70 -18.45 10.13
C LYS A 79 -21.21 -18.37 10.47
N PRO A 80 -22.13 -18.80 9.58
CA PRO A 80 -23.56 -18.66 9.87
C PRO A 80 -23.92 -19.51 11.10
N PRO A 81 -24.76 -19.00 12.02
CA PRO A 81 -25.12 -19.71 13.24
C PRO A 81 -25.91 -20.98 12.91
N PRO A 82 -25.74 -22.07 13.67
CA PRO A 82 -26.48 -23.31 13.44
C PRO A 82 -27.97 -23.06 13.66
N ARG A 83 -28.77 -23.25 12.60
CA ARG A 83 -30.23 -23.17 12.64
C ARG A 83 -30.78 -24.18 13.65
N ARG A 84 -31.13 -23.73 14.85
CA ARG A 84 -31.89 -24.54 15.82
C ARG A 84 -33.29 -24.75 15.27
N ARG A 85 -33.60 -25.97 14.83
CA ARG A 85 -34.96 -26.38 14.46
C ARG A 85 -35.81 -26.49 15.74
N PRO A 86 -36.94 -25.78 15.88
CA PRO A 86 -37.83 -25.99 17.02
C PRO A 86 -38.58 -27.30 16.84
N LEU A 87 -38.43 -28.22 17.78
CA LEU A 87 -39.27 -29.42 17.89
C LEU A 87 -40.60 -29.02 18.54
N LEU A 88 -41.61 -28.72 17.74
CA LEU A 88 -42.97 -28.53 18.22
C LEU A 88 -43.53 -29.90 18.66
N LYS A 89 -43.99 -30.00 19.90
CA LYS A 89 -44.71 -31.18 20.40
C LYS A 89 -46.21 -30.99 20.17
N LEU A 90 -46.82 -31.96 19.48
CA LEU A 90 -48.26 -32.08 19.30
C LEU A 90 -48.90 -32.50 20.64
N VAL A 91 -49.81 -31.68 21.16
CA VAL A 91 -50.70 -32.04 22.29
C VAL A 91 -52.02 -32.56 21.71
N LYS A 92 -52.51 -33.65 22.29
CA LYS A 92 -53.77 -34.34 21.92
C LYS A 92 -54.99 -33.50 22.26
#